data_AF-A0A7C7Y3K6-F1
#
_entry.id   AF-A0A7C7Y3K6-F1
#
_cell.length_a   1.000
_cell.length_b   1.000
_cell.length_c   1.000
_cell.angle_alpha   90.00
_cell.angle_beta   90.00
_cell.angle_gamma   90.00
#
_symmetry.space_group_name_H-M   'P 1'
#
loop_
_entity.id
_entity.type
_entity.pdbx_description
1 polymer ?
#
loop_
_entity_poly.entity_id
_entity_poly.type
_entity_poly.pdbx_seq_one_letter_code
_entity_poly.pdbx_strand_id
1 'polypeptide(L)' 'MDVLKLDRLLIETVAPDGEGGLLLANVIRMAQDLSLHPIPEGVSHADQADFLAVNGCREMQAFFFRQPFLA' A
#
# COMPACT_ATOMS: atom_id res chain seq x y z
N MET A 1 4.11 -15.44 8.98
CA MET A 1 4.51 -14.16 8.38
C MET A 1 3.51 -13.14 8.84
N ASP A 2 3.97 -12.12 9.55
CA ASP A 2 3.09 -11.08 10.06
C ASP A 2 2.88 -10.02 8.98
N VAL A 3 1.63 -9.62 8.80
CA VAL A 3 1.20 -8.71 7.73
C VAL A 3 0.91 -7.35 8.32
N LEU A 4 1.49 -6.31 7.73
CA LEU A 4 1.08 -4.93 7.97
C LEU A 4 0.17 -4.50 6.83
N LYS A 5 -1.12 -4.32 7.10
CA LYS A 5 -2.02 -3.77 6.08
C LYS A 5 -1.89 -2.25 6.05
N LEU A 6 -1.66 -1.68 4.87
CA LEU A 6 -1.66 -0.23 4.66
C LEU A 6 -3.03 0.17 4.11
N ASP A 7 -3.84 0.81 4.95
CA ASP A 7 -5.23 1.12 4.63
C ASP A 7 -5.40 2.04 3.41
N ARG A 8 -6.52 1.89 2.70
CA ARG A 8 -6.85 2.70 1.51
C ARG A 8 -6.73 4.20 1.76
N LEU A 9 -7.21 4.69 2.91
CA LEU A 9 -7.15 6.11 3.24
C LEU A 9 -5.69 6.60 3.28
N LEU A 10 -4.76 5.78 3.77
CA LEU A 10 -3.34 6.11 3.74
C LEU A 10 -2.83 6.19 2.30
N ILE A 11 -3.17 5.22 1.45
CA ILE A 11 -2.74 5.17 0.04
C ILE A 11 -3.32 6.32 -0.78
N GLU A 12 -4.56 6.75 -0.51
CA GLU A 12 -5.21 7.87 -1.20
C GLU A 12 -4.73 9.24 -0.71
N THR A 13 -4.46 9.37 0.60
CA THR A 13 -4.07 10.66 1.21
C THR A 13 -2.62 11.00 0.92
N VAL A 14 -1.79 9.97 0.81
CA VAL A 14 -0.36 10.11 0.58
C VAL A 14 -0.08 10.03 -0.91
N ALA A 15 -0.16 11.17 -1.57
CA ALA A 15 0.17 11.28 -2.97
C ALA A 15 1.62 10.79 -3.22
N PRO A 16 1.89 10.04 -4.31
CA PRO A 16 3.24 9.57 -4.65
C PRO A 16 4.23 10.72 -4.85
N ASP A 17 3.74 11.91 -5.20
CA ASP A 17 4.49 13.13 -5.41
C ASP A 17 4.50 14.01 -4.15
N GLY A 18 5.70 14.31 -3.64
CA GLY A 18 5.93 15.22 -2.52
C GLY A 18 6.20 14.53 -1.17
N GLU A 19 5.95 15.24 -0.07
CA GLU A 19 6.29 14.78 1.29
C GLU A 19 5.52 13.53 1.72
N GLY A 20 4.30 13.37 1.20
CA GLY A 20 3.51 12.16 1.40
C GLY A 20 4.29 10.93 0.96
N GLY A 21 4.67 10.85 -0.32
CA GLY A 21 5.38 9.68 -0.86
C GLY A 21 6.60 9.29 -0.01
N LEU A 22 7.36 10.26 0.50
CA LEU A 22 8.49 10.00 1.39
C LEU A 22 8.06 9.35 2.72
N LEU A 23 6.95 9.80 3.32
CA LEU A 23 6.40 9.18 4.52
C LEU A 23 6.00 7.72 4.25
N LEU A 24 5.26 7.47 3.18
CA LEU A 24 4.79 6.12 2.84
C LEU A 24 5.95 5.17 2.52
N ALA A 25 6.96 5.64 1.79
CA ALA A 25 8.19 4.88 1.54
C ALA A 25 8.89 4.48 2.84
N ASN A 26 8.98 5.41 3.81
CA ASN A 26 9.57 5.11 5.11
C ASN A 26 8.73 4.12 5.92
N VAL A 27 7.39 4.20 5.87
CA VAL A 27 6.51 3.21 6.52
C VAL A 27 6.73 1.81 5.94
N ILE A 28 6.81 1.70 4.62
CA ILE A 28 7.08 0.43 3.94
C ILE A 28 8.44 -0.14 4.34
N ARG A 29 9.48 0.70 4.34
CA ARG A 29 10.83 0.32 4.77
C ARG A 29 10.85 -0.14 6.23
N MET A 30 10.21 0.60 7.14
CA MET A 30 10.12 0.20 8.56
C MET A 30 9.42 -1.16 8.72
N ALA A 31 8.37 -1.42 7.95
CA ALA A 31 7.70 -2.72 7.98
C ALA A 31 8.67 -3.84 7.57
N GLN A 32 9.42 -3.65 6.50
CA GLN A 32 10.43 -4.61 6.03
C GLN A 32 11.56 -4.82 7.05
N ASP A 33 12.06 -3.74 7.65
CA ASP A 33 13.09 -3.79 8.70
C ASP A 33 12.61 -4.59 9.93
N LEU A 34 11.32 -4.52 10.24
CA LEU A 34 10.67 -5.31 11.29
C LEU A 34 10.27 -6.72 10.83
N SER A 35 10.68 -7.15 9.64
CA SER A 35 10.32 -8.43 9.03
C SER A 35 8.80 -8.64 8.86
N LEU A 36 8.05 -7.54 8.75
CA LEU A 36 6.64 -7.54 8.39
C LEU A 36 6.49 -7.51 6.87
N HIS A 37 5.38 -8.07 6.39
CA HIS A 37 5.02 -8.00 4.97
C HIS A 37 3.95 -6.93 4.74
N PRO A 38 4.32 -5.77 4.18
CA PRO A 38 3.36 -4.69 3.94
C PRO A 38 2.45 -5.04 2.74
N ILE A 39 1.14 -5.03 2.98
CA ILE A 39 0.10 -5.23 1.96
C ILE A 39 -0.74 -3.96 1.86
N PRO A 40 -0.60 -3.16 0.79
CA PRO A 40 -1.48 -2.03 0.49
C PRO A 40 -2.89 -2.50 0.18
N GLU A 41 -3.88 -1.82 0.76
CA GLU A 41 -5.29 -2.02 0.50
C GLU A 41 -5.86 -0.88 -0.34
N GLY A 42 -6.84 -1.20 -1.18
CA GLY A 42 -7.59 -0.21 -1.93
C GLY A 42 -6.81 0.48 -3.05
N VAL A 43 -5.72 -0.13 -3.54
CA VAL A 43 -4.97 0.40 -4.69
C VAL A 43 -5.89 0.48 -5.89
N SER A 44 -6.04 1.69 -6.45
CA SER A 44 -7.05 1.99 -7.48
C SER A 44 -6.46 2.55 -8.76
N HIS A 45 -5.20 3.02 -8.72
CA HIS A 45 -4.54 3.68 -9.84
C HIS A 45 -3.19 3.03 -10.14
N ALA A 46 -2.75 3.08 -11.40
CA ALA A 46 -1.53 2.44 -11.85
C ALA A 46 -0.27 3.07 -11.24
N ASP A 47 -0.26 4.40 -11.08
CA ASP A 47 0.80 5.15 -10.42
C ASP A 47 1.00 4.77 -8.95
N GLN A 48 -0.10 4.52 -8.22
CA GLN A 48 -0.05 3.97 -6.86
C GLN A 48 0.59 2.58 -6.85
N ALA A 49 0.16 1.70 -7.76
CA ALA A 49 0.71 0.36 -7.86
C ALA A 49 2.21 0.39 -8.20
N ASP A 50 2.61 1.23 -9.14
CA ASP A 50 4.02 1.39 -9.53
C ASP A 50 4.86 1.92 -8.35
N PHE A 51 4.38 2.95 -7.66
CA PHE A 51 5.05 3.49 -6.48
C PHE A 51 5.22 2.43 -5.38
N LEU A 52 4.14 1.71 -5.06
CA LEU A 52 4.15 0.67 -4.03
C LEU A 52 5.08 -0.49 -4.40
N ALA A 53 5.09 -0.90 -5.66
CA ALA A 53 5.98 -1.95 -6.16
C ALA A 53 7.45 -1.55 -6.08
N VAL A 54 7.79 -0.32 -6.48
CA VAL A 54 9.15 0.23 -6.39
C VAL A 54 9.64 0.29 -4.94
N ASN A 55 8.76 0.59 -3.99
CA ASN A 55 9.09 0.62 -2.56
C ASN A 55 9.06 -0.78 -1.89
N GLY A 56 8.79 -1.84 -2.64
CA GLY A 56 8.93 -3.22 -2.19
C GLY A 56 7.67 -3.86 -1.62
N CYS A 57 6.49 -3.28 -1.86
CA CYS A 57 5.22 -4.01 -1.70
C CYS A 57 5.05 -4.98 -2.87
N ARG A 58 5.25 -6.28 -2.61
CA ARG A 58 5.15 -7.34 -3.64
C ARG A 58 3.73 -7.83 -3.89
N GLU A 59 2.84 -7.57 -2.94
CA GLU A 59 1.44 -7.96 -2.98
C GLU A 59 0.57 -6.75 -2.64
N MET A 60 -0.60 -6.64 -3.27
CA MET A 60 -1.53 -5.53 -3.07
C MET A 60 -2.97 -6.04 -3.18
N GLN A 61 -3.89 -5.42 -2.44
CA GLN A 61 -5.32 -5.67 -2.54
C GLN A 61 -5.97 -4.50 -3.27
N ALA A 62 -6.37 -4.70 -4.52
CA ALA A 62 -7.02 -3.63 -5.27
C ALA A 62 -8.45 -3.39 -4.75
N PHE A 63 -8.88 -2.13 -4.75
CA PHE A 63 -10.24 -1.73 -4.34
C PHE A 63 -11.32 -2.35 -5.25
N PHE A 64 -11.02 -2.44 -6.55
CA PHE A 64 -11.99 -2.83 -7.58
C PHE A 64 -12.45 -4.29 -7.47
N PHE A 65 -11.65 -5.17 -6.86
CA PHE A 65 -11.96 -6.61 -6.79
C PHE A 65 -12.73 -7.03 -5.53
N ARG A 66 -12.99 -6.12 -4.58
CA ARG A 66 -13.75 -6.41 -3.36
C ARG A 66 -14.91 -5.43 -3.13
N GLN A 67 -15.83 -5.34 -4.07
CA GLN A 67 -17.22 -5.18 -3.62
C GLN A 67 -17.53 -6.41 -2.75
N PRO A 68 -17.95 -6.25 -1.48
CA PRO A 68 -18.43 -7.40 -0.73
C PRO A 68 -19.57 -8.00 -1.56
N PHE A 69 -19.41 -9.27 -1.95
CA PHE A 69 -20.56 -10.07 -2.37
C PHE A 69 -21.47 -10.15 -1.15
N LEU A 70 -22.46 -9.26 -1.09
CA LEU A 70 -23.67 -9.51 -0.32
C LEU A 70 -24.36 -10.67 -1.04
N ALA A 71 -24.20 -11.87 -0.51
CA ALA A 71 -25.08 -13.00 -0.78
C ALA A 71 -26.36 -12.83 0.05
#